data_AF-A0A0C9ZVZ8-F1
#
_entry.id   AF-A0A0C9ZVZ8-F1
#
_cell.length_a   1.000
_cell.length_b   1.000
_cell.length_c   1.000
_cell.angle_alpha   90.00
_cell.angle_beta   90.00
_cell.angle_gamma   90.00
#
_symmetry.space_group_name_H-M   'P 1'
#
loop_
_entity.id
_entity.type
_entity.pdbx_description
1 polymer ?
#
loop_
_entity_poly.entity_id
_entity_poly.type
_entity_poly.pdbx_seq_one_letter_code
_entity_poly.pdbx_strand_id
1 'polypeptide(L)'
;MPPRLRHAALRAAHSFREVLASIDIVDGGDVVLTNFSPAILTSVCPQPGATPTDTGPDRFFDDKRDLCYLELIFALARNSQWHPHLYGDGHIDLCSSIVAKSCNYYVYPFKSIRLQPHAFYLAGIFLRTTSEEVSNASLRSITEQQCWDMMRKAWYSAFLTIDNTRCVEFLPELVKGTKKYMHIGPKPELEQLITDVDDLIKRVIESQDLLEHRERVVAAMKEMKDVANDTLAKFRK
;
A
#
# COMPACT_ATOMS: atom_id res chain seq x y z
N MET A 1 -24.07 -11.98 -5.11
CA MET A 1 -24.45 -11.36 -3.82
C MET A 1 -24.67 -9.85 -4.03
N PRO A 2 -25.71 -9.22 -3.48
CA PRO A 2 -25.94 -7.77 -3.59
C PRO A 2 -24.72 -6.94 -3.16
N PRO A 3 -24.41 -5.80 -3.82
CA PRO A 3 -23.23 -4.98 -3.51
C PRO A 3 -23.14 -4.55 -2.04
N ARG A 4 -24.28 -4.21 -1.43
CA ARG A 4 -24.34 -3.80 -0.01
C ARG A 4 -23.92 -4.91 0.94
N LEU A 5 -24.30 -6.15 0.66
CA LEU A 5 -23.94 -7.30 1.50
C LEU A 5 -22.45 -7.63 1.34
N ARG A 6 -21.90 -7.55 0.12
CA ARG A 6 -20.46 -7.70 -0.12
C ARG A 6 -19.65 -6.64 0.62
N HIS A 7 -20.06 -5.36 0.56
CA HIS A 7 -19.41 -4.28 1.30
C HIS A 7 -19.44 -4.53 2.81
N ALA A 8 -20.59 -4.96 3.34
CA ALA A 8 -20.73 -5.27 4.76
C ALA A 8 -19.81 -6.42 5.19
N ALA A 9 -19.72 -7.48 4.39
CA ALA A 9 -18.80 -8.60 4.64
C ALA A 9 -17.33 -8.15 4.63
N LEU A 10 -16.93 -7.33 3.65
CA LEU A 10 -15.57 -6.76 3.59
C LEU A 10 -15.26 -5.92 4.83
N ARG A 11 -16.20 -5.06 5.27
CA ARG A 11 -16.02 -4.26 6.49
C ARG A 11 -15.90 -5.12 7.75
N ALA A 12 -16.67 -6.20 7.82
CA ALA A 12 -16.55 -7.15 8.92
C ALA A 12 -15.14 -7.78 8.91
N ALA A 13 -14.69 -8.31 7.78
CA ALA A 13 -13.33 -8.85 7.64
C ALA A 13 -12.25 -7.83 8.01
N HIS A 14 -12.35 -6.60 7.51
CA HIS A 14 -11.44 -5.50 7.85
C HIS A 14 -11.38 -5.19 9.35
N SER A 15 -12.50 -5.33 10.06
CA SER A 15 -12.56 -5.10 11.51
C SER A 15 -11.78 -6.16 12.30
N PHE A 16 -11.57 -7.34 11.72
CA PHE A 16 -10.80 -8.45 12.30
C PHE A 16 -9.41 -8.62 11.65
N ARG A 17 -8.94 -7.66 10.85
CA ARG A 17 -7.72 -7.81 10.03
C ARG A 17 -6.47 -8.19 10.82
N GLU A 18 -6.28 -7.67 12.04
CA GLU A 18 -5.11 -7.99 12.87
C GLU A 18 -5.17 -9.45 13.37
N VAL A 19 -6.37 -9.91 13.76
CA VAL A 19 -6.59 -11.30 14.16
C VAL A 19 -6.35 -12.23 12.98
N LEU A 20 -6.89 -11.89 11.80
CA LEU A 20 -6.70 -12.66 10.57
C LEU A 20 -5.23 -12.73 10.15
N ALA A 21 -4.50 -11.63 10.27
CA ALA A 21 -3.06 -11.58 9.99
C ALA A 21 -2.25 -12.47 10.95
N SER A 22 -2.72 -12.68 12.18
CA SER A 22 -2.06 -13.50 13.20
C SER A 22 -2.38 -15.00 13.17
N ILE A 23 -3.22 -15.47 12.23
CA ILE A 23 -3.57 -16.89 12.13
C ILE A 23 -2.34 -17.69 11.68
N ASP A 24 -1.89 -18.62 12.52
CA ASP A 24 -0.86 -19.60 12.19
C ASP A 24 -1.49 -20.91 11.64
N ILE A 25 -0.96 -21.42 10.53
CA ILE A 25 -1.35 -22.72 9.93
C ILE A 25 -0.77 -23.89 10.76
N VAL A 26 -1.26 -24.12 11.98
CA VAL A 26 -0.83 -25.28 12.78
C VAL A 26 -1.88 -26.39 12.81
N ASP A 27 -3.17 -26.08 12.63
CA ASP A 27 -4.21 -27.10 12.40
C ASP A 27 -5.49 -26.45 11.82
N GLY A 28 -5.96 -26.90 10.64
CA GLY A 28 -7.18 -26.38 9.98
C GLY A 28 -7.09 -24.97 9.39
N GLY A 29 -5.99 -24.23 9.64
CA GLY A 29 -5.75 -22.89 9.09
C GLY A 29 -5.76 -22.85 7.56
N ASP A 30 -5.28 -23.91 6.90
CA ASP A 30 -5.23 -24.00 5.42
C ASP A 30 -6.63 -23.90 4.79
N VAL A 31 -7.65 -24.51 5.41
CA VAL A 31 -9.04 -24.44 4.94
C VAL A 31 -9.62 -23.02 5.10
N VAL A 32 -9.23 -22.32 6.18
CA VAL A 32 -9.64 -20.93 6.39
C VAL A 32 -9.00 -20.04 5.34
N LEU A 33 -7.68 -20.14 5.12
CA LEU A 33 -6.98 -19.35 4.11
C LEU A 33 -7.52 -19.61 2.70
N THR A 34 -7.67 -20.88 2.34
CA THR A 34 -8.14 -21.33 1.01
C THR A 34 -9.55 -20.85 0.68
N ASN A 35 -10.46 -20.78 1.66
CA ASN A 35 -11.83 -20.31 1.40
C ASN A 35 -11.98 -18.80 1.60
N PHE A 36 -11.26 -18.23 2.55
CA PHE A 36 -11.44 -16.83 2.95
C PHE A 36 -10.78 -15.86 1.98
N SER A 37 -9.60 -16.19 1.46
CA SER A 37 -8.89 -15.33 0.50
C SER A 37 -9.73 -15.07 -0.77
N PRO A 38 -10.23 -16.10 -1.49
CA PRO A 38 -11.14 -15.89 -2.63
C PRO A 38 -12.43 -15.15 -2.23
N ALA A 39 -12.97 -15.41 -1.03
CA ALA A 39 -14.17 -14.72 -0.55
C ALA A 39 -13.95 -13.21 -0.37
N ILE A 40 -12.78 -12.78 0.12
CA ILE A 40 -12.41 -11.36 0.17
C ILE A 40 -12.40 -10.79 -1.25
N LEU A 41 -11.76 -11.46 -2.20
CA LEU A 41 -11.64 -10.93 -3.57
C LEU A 41 -13.01 -10.76 -4.24
N THR A 42 -13.91 -11.74 -4.09
CA THR A 42 -15.27 -11.66 -4.64
C THR A 42 -16.12 -10.53 -4.03
N SER A 43 -15.74 -10.03 -2.84
CA SER A 43 -16.43 -8.90 -2.21
C SER A 43 -16.15 -7.56 -2.90
N VAL A 44 -15.00 -7.43 -3.57
CA VAL A 44 -14.56 -6.21 -4.25
C VAL A 44 -14.70 -6.27 -5.77
N CYS A 45 -14.58 -7.46 -6.36
CA CYS A 45 -14.73 -7.64 -7.80
C CYS A 45 -16.20 -7.49 -8.24
N PRO A 46 -16.49 -6.82 -9.37
CA PRO A 46 -17.81 -6.82 -9.98
C PRO A 46 -18.32 -8.25 -10.21
N GLN A 47 -19.64 -8.45 -10.17
CA GLN A 47 -20.22 -9.77 -10.48
C GLN A 47 -19.88 -10.18 -11.92
N PRO A 48 -19.61 -11.47 -12.19
CA PRO A 48 -19.42 -11.95 -13.56
C PRO A 48 -20.60 -11.55 -14.46
N GLY A 49 -20.30 -10.93 -15.60
CA GLY A 49 -21.30 -10.45 -16.56
C GLY A 49 -21.91 -9.08 -16.26
N ALA A 50 -21.55 -8.43 -15.14
CA ALA A 50 -21.90 -7.03 -14.91
C ALA A 50 -20.85 -6.12 -15.55
N THR A 51 -21.26 -5.26 -16.47
CA THR A 51 -20.40 -4.17 -16.96
C THR A 51 -20.31 -3.10 -15.87
N PRO A 52 -19.13 -2.85 -15.29
CA PRO A 52 -18.97 -1.82 -14.27
C PRO A 52 -19.37 -0.46 -14.85
N THR A 53 -20.29 0.23 -14.20
CA THR A 53 -20.58 1.64 -14.51
C THR A 53 -19.76 2.53 -13.57
N ASP A 54 -19.26 3.67 -14.04
CA ASP A 54 -18.41 4.56 -13.24
C ASP A 54 -19.12 5.14 -11.99
N THR A 55 -20.45 5.13 -11.99
CA THR A 55 -21.30 5.70 -10.93
C THR A 55 -22.02 4.65 -10.09
N GLY A 56 -21.92 3.37 -10.47
CA GLY A 56 -22.62 2.28 -9.79
C GLY A 56 -21.93 1.81 -8.50
N PRO A 57 -22.65 1.04 -7.66
CA PRO A 57 -22.06 0.40 -6.48
C PRO A 57 -20.98 -0.64 -6.83
N ASP A 58 -21.00 -1.14 -8.07
CA ASP A 58 -20.03 -2.07 -8.64
C ASP A 58 -19.06 -1.38 -9.60
N ARG A 59 -18.83 -0.08 -9.42
CA ARG A 59 -17.79 0.63 -10.15
C ARG A 59 -16.43 -0.03 -9.93
N PHE A 60 -15.58 0.12 -10.92
CA PHE A 60 -14.25 -0.48 -10.92
C PHE A 60 -13.43 -0.02 -9.71
N PHE A 61 -13.40 1.29 -9.44
CA PHE A 61 -12.74 1.87 -8.27
C PHE A 61 -13.73 2.64 -7.40
N ASP A 62 -13.91 2.19 -6.16
CA ASP A 62 -14.65 2.87 -5.11
C ASP A 62 -13.71 3.19 -3.94
N ASP A 63 -13.49 4.49 -3.72
CA ASP A 63 -12.53 5.03 -2.76
C ASP A 63 -12.61 4.37 -1.37
N LYS A 64 -13.83 4.18 -0.82
CA LYS A 64 -14.04 3.65 0.52
C LYS A 64 -13.96 2.12 0.56
N ARG A 65 -14.55 1.44 -0.43
CA ARG A 65 -14.50 -0.02 -0.54
C ARG A 65 -13.06 -0.48 -0.73
N ASP A 66 -12.36 0.13 -1.68
CA ASP A 66 -11.01 -0.27 -2.06
C ASP A 66 -10.00 0.10 -0.97
N LEU A 67 -10.19 1.21 -0.25
CA LEU A 67 -9.38 1.49 0.93
C LEU A 67 -9.54 0.41 2.01
N CYS A 68 -10.78 0.05 2.35
CA CYS A 68 -11.08 -1.00 3.32
C CYS A 68 -10.46 -2.36 2.91
N TYR A 69 -10.44 -2.64 1.62
CA TYR A 69 -9.78 -3.82 1.06
C TYR A 69 -8.26 -3.73 1.17
N LEU A 70 -7.64 -2.62 0.76
CA LEU A 70 -6.19 -2.46 0.82
C LEU A 70 -5.66 -2.50 2.25
N GLU A 71 -6.39 -1.93 3.21
CA GLU A 71 -6.06 -2.02 4.64
C GLU A 71 -6.06 -3.48 5.13
N LEU A 72 -7.05 -4.27 4.71
CA LEU A 72 -7.12 -5.68 5.00
C LEU A 72 -5.94 -6.43 4.36
N ILE A 73 -5.72 -6.30 3.05
CA ILE A 73 -4.64 -7.02 2.34
C ILE A 73 -3.26 -6.62 2.88
N PHE A 74 -3.05 -5.34 3.19
CA PHE A 74 -1.81 -4.86 3.80
C PHE A 74 -1.53 -5.51 5.16
N ALA A 75 -2.58 -5.70 5.98
CA ALA A 75 -2.46 -6.41 7.25
C ALA A 75 -2.15 -7.90 7.03
N LEU A 76 -2.87 -8.57 6.14
CA LEU A 76 -2.64 -9.99 5.82
C LEU A 76 -1.22 -10.23 5.29
N ALA A 77 -0.70 -9.32 4.47
CA ALA A 77 0.65 -9.41 3.91
C ALA A 77 1.78 -9.36 4.96
N ARG A 78 1.50 -9.00 6.22
CA ARG A 78 2.48 -9.08 7.33
C ARG A 78 2.87 -10.52 7.65
N ASN A 79 1.96 -11.47 7.41
CA ASN A 79 2.20 -12.88 7.64
C ASN A 79 2.44 -13.58 6.30
N SER A 80 3.64 -14.16 6.15
CA SER A 80 4.09 -14.81 4.92
C SER A 80 3.24 -16.00 4.51
N GLN A 81 2.49 -16.61 5.45
CA GLN A 81 1.54 -17.68 5.15
C GLN A 81 0.39 -17.23 4.25
N TRP A 82 0.04 -15.94 4.25
CA TRP A 82 -0.94 -15.39 3.33
C TRP A 82 -0.39 -15.19 1.92
N HIS A 83 0.93 -15.08 1.74
CA HIS A 83 1.51 -14.70 0.44
C HIS A 83 1.10 -15.62 -0.71
N PRO A 84 1.12 -16.97 -0.59
CA PRO A 84 0.67 -17.86 -1.65
C PRO A 84 -0.78 -17.62 -2.07
N HIS A 85 -1.67 -17.27 -1.13
CA HIS A 85 -3.07 -16.96 -1.39
C HIS A 85 -3.26 -15.57 -2.00
N LEU A 86 -2.52 -14.57 -1.50
CA LEU A 86 -2.53 -13.22 -2.09
C LEU A 86 -2.09 -13.25 -3.57
N TYR A 87 -1.12 -14.09 -3.91
CA TYR A 87 -0.71 -14.31 -5.29
C TYR A 87 -1.69 -15.21 -6.05
N GLY A 88 -1.92 -16.43 -5.56
CA GLY A 88 -2.66 -17.48 -6.24
C GLY A 88 -4.13 -17.14 -6.50
N ASP A 89 -4.75 -16.38 -5.60
CA ASP A 89 -6.17 -16.00 -5.73
C ASP A 89 -6.35 -14.69 -6.51
N GLY A 90 -5.27 -13.99 -6.90
CA GLY A 90 -5.33 -12.80 -7.76
C GLY A 90 -5.45 -11.46 -7.01
N HIS A 91 -5.17 -11.41 -5.70
CA HIS A 91 -5.18 -10.15 -4.96
C HIS A 91 -4.13 -9.15 -5.44
N ILE A 92 -2.94 -9.65 -5.80
CA ILE A 92 -1.86 -8.80 -6.31
C ILE A 92 -2.21 -8.22 -7.69
N ASP A 93 -2.85 -8.99 -8.56
CA ASP A 93 -3.31 -8.49 -9.87
C ASP A 93 -4.36 -7.38 -9.69
N LEU A 94 -5.29 -7.55 -8.76
CA LEU A 94 -6.25 -6.49 -8.42
C LEU A 94 -5.53 -5.25 -7.88
N CYS A 95 -4.56 -5.41 -6.96
CA CYS A 95 -3.77 -4.28 -6.44
C CYS A 95 -3.02 -3.55 -7.56
N SER A 96 -2.41 -4.29 -8.50
CA SER A 96 -1.73 -3.71 -9.68
C SER A 96 -2.71 -2.89 -10.54
N SER A 97 -3.93 -3.37 -10.72
CA SER A 97 -4.97 -2.63 -11.45
C SER A 97 -5.39 -1.34 -10.75
N ILE A 98 -5.37 -1.31 -9.41
CA ILE A 98 -5.67 -0.12 -8.61
C ILE A 98 -4.53 0.90 -8.72
N VAL A 99 -3.26 0.49 -8.74
CA VAL A 99 -2.10 1.39 -8.93
C VAL A 99 -2.28 2.27 -10.17
N ALA A 100 -2.67 1.67 -11.29
CA ALA A 100 -2.89 2.41 -12.53
C ALA A 100 -3.99 3.48 -12.44
N LYS A 101 -4.90 3.40 -11.46
CA LYS A 101 -5.98 4.38 -11.24
C LYS A 101 -5.63 5.40 -10.15
N SER A 102 -5.03 4.95 -9.05
CA SER A 102 -4.66 5.81 -7.91
C SER A 102 -3.42 6.66 -8.19
N CYS A 103 -2.46 6.15 -8.97
CA CYS A 103 -1.22 6.88 -9.27
C CYS A 103 -1.40 7.88 -10.43
N ASN A 104 -2.30 7.62 -11.39
CA ASN A 104 -2.57 8.49 -12.54
C ASN A 104 -3.43 9.73 -12.24
N TYR A 105 -4.02 9.85 -11.04
CA TYR A 105 -4.71 11.08 -10.66
C TYR A 105 -3.67 12.19 -10.44
N TYR A 106 -3.52 13.05 -11.45
CA TYR A 106 -2.76 14.30 -11.34
C TYR A 106 -3.32 15.09 -10.17
N VAL A 107 -2.44 15.49 -9.25
CA VAL A 107 -2.72 16.42 -8.16
C VAL A 107 -2.99 17.78 -8.81
N TYR A 108 -4.21 18.02 -9.26
CA TYR A 108 -4.67 19.37 -9.58
C TYR A 108 -4.80 20.12 -8.24
N PRO A 109 -4.19 21.31 -8.06
CA PRO A 109 -4.02 21.88 -6.73
C PRO A 109 -5.31 22.44 -6.07
N PHE A 110 -6.48 22.39 -6.71
CA PHE A 110 -7.59 23.28 -6.35
C PHE A 110 -8.99 22.68 -6.21
N LYS A 111 -9.19 21.35 -6.27
CA LYS A 111 -10.52 20.77 -6.00
C LYS A 111 -10.43 19.56 -5.09
N SER A 112 -10.64 19.81 -3.79
CA SER A 112 -10.71 18.85 -2.69
C SER A 112 -9.54 17.87 -2.69
N ILE A 113 -8.53 18.11 -1.85
CA ILE A 113 -7.50 17.13 -1.49
C ILE A 113 -8.24 15.94 -0.86
N ARG A 114 -8.73 15.02 -1.70
CA ARG A 114 -9.25 13.74 -1.24
C ARG A 114 -8.02 12.94 -0.88
N LEU A 115 -7.78 12.88 0.41
CA LEU A 115 -6.74 12.09 1.06
C LEU A 115 -6.90 10.65 0.56
N GLN A 116 -5.97 10.17 -0.26
CA GLN A 116 -6.00 8.80 -0.79
C GLN A 116 -4.84 8.00 -0.21
N PRO A 117 -5.01 7.41 0.99
CA PRO A 117 -3.98 6.59 1.63
C PRO A 117 -3.73 5.27 0.88
N HIS A 118 -4.45 5.00 -0.22
CA HIS A 118 -4.27 3.83 -1.08
C HIS A 118 -2.81 3.63 -1.48
N ALA A 119 -2.07 4.69 -1.79
CA ALA A 119 -0.66 4.58 -2.20
C ALA A 119 0.22 3.99 -1.08
N PHE A 120 -0.04 4.35 0.18
CA PHE A 120 0.68 3.79 1.33
C PHE A 120 0.47 2.29 1.46
N TYR A 121 -0.80 1.85 1.42
CA TYR A 121 -1.12 0.43 1.56
C TYR A 121 -0.68 -0.38 0.33
N LEU A 122 -0.83 0.16 -0.88
CA LEU A 122 -0.34 -0.48 -2.10
C LEU A 122 1.18 -0.68 -2.04
N ALA A 123 1.94 0.38 -1.73
CA ALA A 123 3.40 0.27 -1.58
C ALA A 123 3.76 -0.82 -0.56
N GLY A 124 3.03 -0.87 0.55
CA GLY A 124 3.21 -1.87 1.59
C GLY A 124 2.90 -3.29 1.18
N ILE A 125 1.80 -3.51 0.47
CA ILE A 125 1.44 -4.82 -0.06
C ILE A 125 2.55 -5.30 -0.97
N PHE A 126 2.94 -4.50 -1.97
CA PHE A 126 4.00 -4.90 -2.90
C PHE A 126 5.31 -5.16 -2.17
N LEU A 127 5.81 -4.22 -1.36
CA LEU A 127 7.11 -4.40 -0.69
C LEU A 127 7.16 -5.61 0.26
N ARG A 128 6.02 -6.03 0.83
CA ARG A 128 5.94 -7.21 1.70
C ARG A 128 5.77 -8.52 0.94
N THR A 129 5.08 -8.50 -0.20
CA THR A 129 4.82 -9.73 -0.96
C THR A 129 5.89 -10.01 -2.01
N THR A 130 6.61 -8.97 -2.48
CA THR A 130 7.72 -9.14 -3.43
C THR A 130 8.97 -9.68 -2.73
N SER A 131 9.15 -11.00 -2.69
CA SER A 131 10.45 -11.63 -2.43
C SER A 131 11.27 -11.70 -3.73
N GLU A 132 12.61 -11.63 -3.63
CA GLU A 132 13.54 -11.83 -4.75
C GLU A 132 13.37 -13.20 -5.42
N GLU A 133 12.84 -14.19 -4.70
CA GLU A 133 12.65 -15.57 -5.16
C GLU A 133 11.37 -15.78 -5.97
N VAL A 134 10.38 -14.87 -5.85
CA VAL A 134 9.09 -15.04 -6.52
C VAL A 134 9.14 -14.30 -7.85
N SER A 135 9.43 -15.05 -8.91
CA SER A 135 9.27 -14.65 -10.31
C SER A 135 7.81 -14.27 -10.59
N ASN A 136 7.42 -13.06 -10.24
CA ASN A 136 6.03 -12.63 -10.33
C ASN A 136 5.74 -11.98 -11.68
N ALA A 137 5.08 -12.74 -12.57
CA ALA A 137 4.46 -12.20 -13.77
C ALA A 137 3.50 -11.04 -13.45
N SER A 138 2.82 -11.08 -12.29
CA SER A 138 1.90 -10.04 -11.79
C SER A 138 2.55 -8.68 -11.49
N LEU A 139 3.85 -8.65 -11.13
CA LEU A 139 4.58 -7.39 -10.97
C LEU A 139 5.00 -6.78 -12.30
N ARG A 140 5.07 -7.60 -13.36
CA ARG A 140 5.45 -7.12 -14.70
C ARG A 140 4.43 -6.15 -15.29
N SER A 141 3.23 -6.08 -14.73
CA SER A 141 2.21 -5.11 -15.17
C SER A 141 2.45 -3.69 -14.63
N ILE A 142 3.31 -3.52 -13.62
CA ILE A 142 3.62 -2.20 -13.05
C ILE A 142 4.94 -1.70 -13.64
N THR A 143 4.91 -0.51 -14.25
CA THR A 143 6.13 0.10 -14.78
C THR A 143 7.00 0.69 -13.66
N GLU A 144 8.30 0.88 -13.90
CA GLU A 144 9.17 1.54 -12.92
C GLU A 144 8.66 2.93 -12.54
N GLN A 145 8.11 3.68 -13.51
CA GLN A 145 7.49 4.97 -13.25
C GLN A 145 6.29 4.85 -12.29
N GLN A 146 5.42 3.87 -12.48
CA GLN A 146 4.29 3.64 -11.58
C GLN A 146 4.75 3.22 -10.17
N CYS A 147 5.83 2.43 -10.07
CA CYS A 147 6.47 2.13 -8.79
C CYS A 147 7.00 3.40 -8.12
N TRP A 148 7.69 4.27 -8.86
CA TRP A 148 8.17 5.55 -8.34
C TRP A 148 7.03 6.45 -7.86
N ASP A 149 6.00 6.63 -8.68
CA ASP A 149 4.81 7.43 -8.32
C ASP A 149 4.13 6.91 -7.06
N MET A 150 4.02 5.59 -6.93
CA MET A 150 3.47 4.94 -5.76
C MET A 150 4.32 5.19 -4.51
N MET A 151 5.65 4.99 -4.58
CA MET A 151 6.55 5.23 -3.44
C MET A 151 6.48 6.70 -2.99
N ARG A 152 6.53 7.65 -3.93
CA ARG A 152 6.43 9.07 -3.63
C ARG A 152 5.11 9.43 -2.95
N LYS A 153 3.97 8.98 -3.51
CA LYS A 153 2.65 9.23 -2.91
C LYS A 153 2.48 8.52 -1.55
N ALA A 154 3.17 7.40 -1.33
CA ALA A 154 3.15 6.68 -0.06
C ALA A 154 3.78 7.50 1.08
N TRP A 155 4.82 8.31 0.83
CA TRP A 155 5.41 9.19 1.86
C TRP A 155 4.44 10.26 2.34
N TYR A 156 3.83 10.98 1.40
CA TYR A 156 2.79 11.96 1.73
C TYR A 156 1.61 11.31 2.47
N SER A 157 1.22 10.10 2.04
CA SER A 157 0.14 9.34 2.69
C SER A 157 0.53 8.85 4.08
N ALA A 158 1.79 8.43 4.28
CA ALA A 158 2.30 7.97 5.57
C ALA A 158 2.18 9.07 6.63
N PHE A 159 2.56 10.30 6.28
CA PHE A 159 2.36 11.46 7.17
C PHE A 159 0.93 11.56 7.71
N LEU A 160 -0.06 11.18 6.91
CA LEU A 160 -1.48 11.28 7.26
C LEU A 160 -2.01 10.04 8.01
N THR A 161 -1.42 8.87 7.80
CA THR A 161 -1.94 7.59 8.33
C THR A 161 -1.18 7.06 9.54
N ILE A 162 0.04 7.56 9.81
CA ILE A 162 0.96 6.96 10.78
C ILE A 162 0.37 6.82 12.19
N ASP A 163 -0.44 7.80 12.62
CA ASP A 163 -1.05 7.81 13.96
C ASP A 163 -2.22 6.82 14.09
N ASN A 164 -2.92 6.52 12.99
CA ASN A 164 -4.11 5.68 13.02
C ASN A 164 -3.80 4.18 12.84
N THR A 165 -2.65 3.86 12.26
CA THR A 165 -2.43 2.55 11.63
C THR A 165 -1.43 1.68 12.37
N ARG A 166 -0.67 2.22 13.34
CA ARG A 166 0.48 1.53 13.97
C ARG A 166 1.45 0.94 12.94
N CYS A 167 1.46 1.46 11.71
CA CYS A 167 2.25 0.92 10.60
C CYS A 167 3.67 1.49 10.52
N VAL A 168 4.20 2.00 11.64
CA VAL A 168 5.53 2.61 11.71
C VAL A 168 6.63 1.60 11.43
N GLU A 169 6.37 0.34 11.76
CA GLU A 169 7.20 -0.80 11.42
C GLU A 169 7.44 -0.97 9.90
N PHE A 170 6.58 -0.42 9.04
CA PHE A 170 6.69 -0.53 7.57
C PHE A 170 7.57 0.56 6.93
N LEU A 171 7.85 1.65 7.65
CA LEU A 171 8.64 2.76 7.11
C LEU A 171 10.05 2.35 6.62
N PRO A 172 10.78 1.42 7.28
CA PRO A 172 12.05 0.92 6.76
C PRO A 172 11.94 0.20 5.41
N GLU A 173 10.88 -0.57 5.18
CA GLU A 173 10.61 -1.21 3.90
C GLU A 173 10.28 -0.15 2.83
N LEU A 174 9.50 0.86 3.19
CA LEU A 174 9.21 1.99 2.30
C LEU A 174 10.49 2.74 1.90
N VAL A 175 11.44 2.91 2.82
CA VAL A 175 12.78 3.44 2.52
C VAL A 175 13.50 2.59 1.47
N LYS A 176 13.55 1.27 1.66
CA LYS A 176 14.21 0.35 0.71
C LYS A 176 13.57 0.45 -0.68
N GLY A 177 12.24 0.43 -0.74
CA GLY A 177 11.49 0.57 -1.98
C GLY A 177 11.75 1.91 -2.67
N THR A 178 11.73 3.01 -1.90
CA THR A 178 11.97 4.35 -2.43
C THR A 178 13.37 4.49 -3.01
N LYS A 179 14.40 3.99 -2.29
CA LYS A 179 15.78 4.01 -2.78
C LYS A 179 15.95 3.28 -4.11
N LYS A 180 15.21 2.18 -4.32
CA LYS A 180 15.25 1.42 -5.58
C LYS A 180 14.77 2.24 -6.77
N TYR A 181 13.72 3.04 -6.61
CA TYR A 181 13.06 3.73 -7.75
C TYR A 181 13.38 5.23 -7.86
N MET A 182 13.96 5.88 -6.85
CA MET A 182 14.19 7.33 -6.88
C MET A 182 15.18 7.82 -7.95
N HIS A 183 15.97 6.92 -8.54
CA HIS A 183 16.94 7.29 -9.57
C HIS A 183 16.29 7.77 -10.89
N ILE A 184 15.02 7.43 -11.12
CA ILE A 184 14.23 7.96 -12.25
C ILE A 184 13.41 9.21 -11.87
N GLY A 185 13.44 9.62 -10.60
CA GLY A 185 12.67 10.75 -10.11
C GLY A 185 13.20 12.09 -10.64
N PRO A 186 12.34 12.97 -11.19
CA PRO A 186 12.76 14.31 -11.58
C PRO A 186 13.08 15.15 -10.33
N LYS A 187 13.99 16.13 -10.50
CA LYS A 187 14.43 17.05 -9.44
C LYS A 187 13.31 17.58 -8.52
N PRO A 188 12.22 18.21 -9.01
CA PRO A 188 11.18 18.75 -8.13
C PRO A 188 10.48 17.69 -7.28
N GLU A 189 10.37 16.45 -7.77
CA GLU A 189 9.75 15.36 -7.01
C GLU A 189 10.66 14.83 -5.91
N LEU A 190 11.98 14.80 -6.14
CA LEU A 190 12.97 14.47 -5.12
C LEU A 190 13.01 15.54 -4.02
N GLU A 191 12.91 16.82 -4.37
CA GLU A 191 12.82 17.92 -3.39
C GLU A 191 11.55 17.81 -2.53
N GLN A 192 10.40 17.48 -3.15
CA GLN A 192 9.16 17.24 -2.42
C GLN A 192 9.25 16.01 -1.51
N LEU A 193 9.84 14.90 -2.00
CA LEU A 193 10.06 13.70 -1.21
C LEU A 193 10.86 14.00 0.06
N ILE A 194 11.93 14.78 -0.05
CA ILE A 194 12.75 15.17 1.11
C ILE A 194 11.91 15.96 2.13
N THR A 195 11.06 16.86 1.65
CA THR A 195 10.13 17.63 2.50
C THR A 195 9.15 16.71 3.22
N ASP A 196 8.48 15.80 2.49
CA ASP A 196 7.52 14.86 3.06
C ASP A 196 8.16 13.96 4.14
N VAL A 197 9.42 13.57 3.92
CA VAL A 197 10.19 12.74 4.86
C VAL A 197 10.60 13.53 6.10
N ASP A 198 11.02 14.78 5.96
CA ASP A 198 11.37 15.64 7.10
C ASP A 198 10.14 15.90 7.99
N ASP A 199 8.99 16.17 7.39
CA ASP A 199 7.71 16.33 8.10
C ASP A 199 7.33 15.05 8.86
N LEU A 200 7.50 13.88 8.24
CA LEU A 200 7.22 12.59 8.90
C LEU A 200 8.21 12.27 10.01
N ILE A 201 9.52 12.55 9.83
CA ILE A 201 10.53 12.39 10.89
C ILE A 201 10.13 13.20 12.11
N LYS A 202 9.75 14.47 11.92
CA LYS A 202 9.31 15.34 13.00
C LYS A 202 8.12 14.72 13.76
N ARG A 203 7.11 14.26 13.03
CA ARG A 203 5.91 13.62 13.62
C ARG A 203 6.24 12.35 14.41
N VAL A 204 7.10 11.48 13.88
CA VAL A 204 7.54 10.24 14.56
C VAL A 204 8.35 10.55 15.83
N ILE A 205 9.12 11.64 15.85
CA ILE A 205 9.86 12.13 17.03
C ILE A 205 8.94 12.81 18.07
N GLU A 206 7.80 13.32 17.67
CA GLU A 206 6.83 13.93 18.59
C GLU A 206 5.87 12.89 19.19
N SER A 207 5.61 11.78 18.50
CA SER A 207 4.65 10.75 18.93
C SER A 207 5.18 9.82 20.04
N GLN A 208 4.56 9.86 21.22
CA GLN A 208 4.94 9.04 22.38
C GLN A 208 4.63 7.55 22.23
N ASP A 209 3.69 7.19 21.34
CA ASP A 209 3.22 5.80 21.18
C ASP A 209 4.18 4.93 20.33
N LEU A 210 5.28 5.49 19.84
CA LEU A 210 6.17 4.87 18.84
C LEU A 210 7.59 4.58 19.36
N LEU A 211 7.78 4.60 20.68
CA LEU A 211 9.11 4.54 21.31
C LEU A 211 9.96 3.32 20.88
N GLU A 212 9.35 2.14 20.75
CA GLU A 212 10.07 0.89 20.46
C GLU A 212 10.73 0.84 19.06
N HIS A 213 10.24 1.65 18.12
CA HIS A 213 10.73 1.64 16.73
C HIS A 213 11.30 2.96 16.27
N ARG A 214 11.13 4.03 17.07
CA ARG A 214 11.46 5.41 16.70
C ARG A 214 12.88 5.55 16.18
N GLU A 215 13.89 5.11 16.93
CA GLU A 215 15.29 5.36 16.57
C GLU A 215 15.66 4.68 15.25
N ARG A 216 15.35 3.39 15.11
CA ARG A 216 15.60 2.61 13.90
C ARG A 216 14.90 3.21 12.68
N VAL A 217 13.63 3.60 12.84
CA VAL A 217 12.81 4.15 11.75
C VAL A 217 13.31 5.54 11.33
N VAL A 218 13.60 6.41 12.30
CA VAL A 218 14.17 7.75 12.03
C VAL A 218 15.54 7.63 11.36
N ALA A 219 16.39 6.68 11.79
CA ALA A 219 17.68 6.44 11.16
C ALA A 219 17.52 6.02 9.68
N ALA A 220 16.63 5.08 9.38
CA ALA A 220 16.35 4.66 8.00
C ALA A 220 15.84 5.82 7.12
N MET A 221 14.94 6.66 7.65
CA MET A 221 14.42 7.82 6.93
C MET A 221 15.52 8.87 6.65
N LYS A 222 16.40 9.12 7.61
CA LYS A 222 17.56 10.01 7.43
C LYS A 222 18.52 9.47 6.36
N GLU A 223 18.84 8.18 6.40
CA GLU A 223 19.69 7.56 5.38
C GLU A 223 19.09 7.73 3.99
N MET A 224 17.77 7.51 3.83
CA MET A 224 17.09 7.72 2.55
C MET A 224 17.21 9.18 2.07
N LYS A 225 17.05 10.14 2.98
CA LYS A 225 17.21 11.56 2.68
C LYS A 225 18.62 11.90 2.20
N ASP A 226 19.65 11.31 2.80
CA ASP A 226 21.03 11.52 2.37
C ASP A 226 21.24 11.02 0.93
N VAL A 227 20.72 9.84 0.59
CA VAL A 227 20.81 9.32 -0.79
C VAL A 227 19.98 10.15 -1.79
N ALA A 228 18.84 10.69 -1.36
CA ALA A 228 18.05 11.61 -2.19
C ALA A 228 18.82 12.92 -2.46
N ASN A 229 19.49 13.48 -1.46
CA ASN A 229 20.35 14.66 -1.60
C ASN A 229 21.54 14.40 -2.54
N ASP A 230 22.19 13.24 -2.43
CA ASP A 230 23.28 12.85 -3.34
C ASP A 230 22.78 12.72 -4.79
N THR A 231 21.56 12.22 -4.96
CA THR A 231 20.91 12.12 -6.27
C THR A 231 20.60 13.52 -6.83
N LEU A 232 20.08 14.43 -5.99
CA LEU A 232 19.85 15.83 -6.35
C LEU A 232 21.12 16.57 -6.76
N ALA A 233 22.25 16.29 -6.11
CA ALA A 233 23.53 16.91 -6.43
C ALA A 233 23.98 16.61 -7.87
N LYS A 234 23.55 15.47 -8.46
CA LYS A 234 23.85 15.12 -9.85
C LYS A 234 23.16 16.03 -10.86
N PHE A 235 22.05 16.67 -10.51
CA PHE A 235 21.34 17.63 -11.36
C PHE A 235 21.94 19.04 -11.35
N ARG A 236 22.98 19.28 -10.53
CA ARG A 236 23.67 20.58 -10.43
C ARG A 236 24.92 20.67 -11.31
N LYS A 237 25.29 19.58 -11.99
CA LYS A 237 26.39 19.50 -12.96
C LYS A 237 25.85 19.65 -14.37
#